data_AF-A0AA39V104-F1
#
_entry.id   AF-A0AA39V104-F1
#
_cell.length_a   1.000
_cell.length_b   1.000
_cell.length_c   1.000
_cell.angle_alpha   90.00
_cell.angle_beta   90.00
_cell.angle_gamma   90.00
#
_symmetry.space_group_name_H-M   'P 1'
#
loop_
_entity.id
_entity.type
_entity.pdbx_description
1 polymer ?
#
loop_
_entity_poly.entity_id
_entity_poly.type
_entity_poly.pdbx_seq_one_letter_code
_entity_poly.pdbx_strand_id
1 'polypeptide(L)'
;MYLARSSAITSCFLLRQVVDAWTPVVVKTVTTAGPQLTPDVTNVSRDGGYSALINGKIVWLYDDTECIDKTGNQLSFVSNTAAYQKIDNSNNESTITDFGVVNLGSNQDGSPKTAILAGTNVRTGGWIPFKHDEIEFNEENNGKQRVAIWPGASPTLISTTQAFLFAPLVYVDSKPQDPSMEYQARGMTLISITAPDSGPVATRQGDIVISGTEVAFGDFSTLLGFKSTDSATDLDDGERDVYLLGMTKFGLQLARVGINDLTDFSKYTFWNPQSHNFSTSPPDPGTSDEAQLYLPGSFSSGSIFYSPYFYTFIMVYFNKLVDSTFYIRYLQLNFPLENDSIWTIGGKDSKGIVAEDTEALVKYAWSAEQILYASPPGPGGFNYAGMPHPEFFNTQYYPQSLYPPHTPRSKRSNAWYGPLSEQSTGHDGKDLLLSWTSQEVGGTNQGRYEIQLAIVTFDDIPANANGATIHEPASSPITIPAEGDARRLCGFGLSHHWITLFFMAQVFYIAGIHMVVTRMI
;
A
#
# COMPACT_ATOMS: atom_id res chain seq x y z
N MET A 1 11.51 -25.18 -54.75
CA MET A 1 12.55 -24.28 -54.19
C MET A 1 11.85 -22.96 -53.91
N TYR A 2 11.52 -22.71 -52.64
CA TYR A 2 10.77 -21.56 -52.17
C TYR A 2 11.68 -20.32 -52.18
N LEU A 3 11.28 -19.25 -52.89
CA LEU A 3 11.83 -17.91 -52.71
C LEU A 3 10.71 -17.05 -52.13
N ALA A 4 10.66 -16.99 -50.81
CA ALA A 4 9.83 -16.06 -50.07
C ALA A 4 10.40 -14.65 -50.27
N ARG A 5 9.59 -13.76 -50.85
CA ARG A 5 9.85 -12.33 -50.88
C ARG A 5 9.59 -11.77 -49.49
N SER A 6 10.65 -11.28 -48.85
CA SER A 6 10.55 -10.40 -47.68
C SER A 6 10.10 -9.02 -48.18
N SER A 7 8.89 -8.63 -47.82
CA SER A 7 8.44 -7.24 -47.89
C SER A 7 8.25 -6.75 -46.45
N ALA A 8 9.32 -6.21 -45.87
CA ALA A 8 9.24 -5.36 -44.71
C ALA A 8 8.55 -4.06 -45.14
N ILE A 9 7.25 -3.94 -44.82
CA ILE A 9 6.52 -2.69 -44.99
C ILE A 9 6.71 -1.88 -43.70
N THR A 10 7.52 -0.85 -43.83
CA THR A 10 7.64 0.31 -42.95
C THR A 10 6.27 0.95 -42.75
N SER A 11 5.53 0.54 -41.72
CA SER A 11 4.40 1.31 -41.17
C SER A 11 4.88 2.08 -39.95
N CYS A 12 5.66 3.14 -40.19
CA CYS A 12 6.23 3.99 -39.13
C CYS A 12 5.57 5.39 -39.07
N PHE A 13 4.43 5.58 -39.71
CA PHE A 13 3.78 6.89 -39.80
C PHE A 13 2.26 6.77 -39.71
N LEU A 14 1.71 6.60 -38.50
CA LEU A 14 0.33 6.99 -38.11
C LEU A 14 -0.04 6.62 -36.66
N LEU A 15 0.85 6.83 -35.69
CA LEU A 15 0.52 6.65 -34.25
C LEU A 15 1.17 7.72 -33.36
N ARG A 16 1.41 8.90 -33.92
CA ARG A 16 1.98 10.06 -33.20
C ARG A 16 0.92 11.07 -32.78
N GLN A 17 -0.33 10.63 -32.60
CA GLN A 17 -1.48 11.50 -32.34
C GLN A 17 -2.31 11.11 -31.11
N VAL A 18 -1.69 10.45 -30.12
CA VAL A 18 -2.15 10.49 -28.73
C VAL A 18 -1.04 11.11 -27.90
N VAL A 19 -0.75 12.38 -28.17
CA VAL A 19 0.18 13.20 -27.39
C VAL A 19 -0.58 14.44 -26.93
N ASP A 20 -1.70 14.22 -26.25
CA ASP A 20 -2.29 15.27 -25.44
C ASP A 20 -1.84 15.06 -23.99
N ALA A 21 -1.34 16.15 -23.42
CA ALA A 21 -0.63 16.19 -22.15
C ALA A 21 -1.48 15.56 -21.03
N TRP A 22 -0.93 14.52 -20.39
CA TRP A 22 -1.49 13.99 -19.16
C TRP A 22 -1.70 15.13 -18.17
N THR A 23 -2.89 15.20 -17.56
CA THR A 23 -3.26 16.28 -16.65
C THR A 23 -2.54 16.06 -15.31
N PRO A 24 -1.74 17.02 -14.82
CA PRO A 24 -1.14 16.96 -13.50
C PRO A 24 -2.14 16.52 -12.42
N VAL A 25 -1.72 15.70 -11.45
CA VAL A 25 -2.53 15.53 -10.23
C VAL A 25 -2.58 16.88 -9.52
N VAL A 26 -3.75 17.52 -9.57
CA VAL A 26 -3.99 18.81 -8.90
C VAL A 26 -4.89 18.56 -7.70
N VAL A 27 -4.40 18.93 -6.52
CA VAL A 27 -5.22 18.95 -5.30
C VAL A 27 -6.08 20.21 -5.31
N LYS A 28 -7.40 20.04 -5.22
CA LYS A 28 -8.37 21.12 -5.12
C LYS A 28 -8.51 21.61 -3.68
N THR A 29 -8.73 20.67 -2.77
CA THR A 29 -8.92 20.95 -1.33
C THR A 29 -8.40 19.80 -0.49
N VAL A 30 -7.98 20.12 0.74
CA VAL A 30 -7.73 19.13 1.78
C VAL A 30 -8.57 19.50 2.99
N THR A 31 -9.36 18.57 3.50
CA THR A 31 -10.23 18.75 4.67
C THR A 31 -9.77 17.81 5.77
N THR A 32 -9.25 18.35 6.87
CA THR A 32 -8.93 17.55 8.06
C THR A 32 -10.22 17.06 8.73
N ALA A 33 -10.39 15.74 8.84
CA ALA A 33 -11.51 15.12 9.53
C ALA A 33 -11.24 14.98 11.05
N GLY A 34 -9.99 15.11 11.46
CA GLY A 34 -9.57 15.05 12.87
C GLY A 34 -9.25 13.63 13.32
N PRO A 35 -9.25 13.36 14.64
CA PRO A 35 -8.94 12.04 15.16
C PRO A 35 -10.03 11.04 14.79
N GLN A 36 -9.63 9.80 14.55
CA GLN A 36 -10.53 8.67 14.43
C GLN A 36 -11.22 8.39 15.77
N LEU A 37 -12.55 8.37 15.76
CA LEU A 37 -13.39 8.30 16.95
C LEU A 37 -13.79 6.85 17.25
N THR A 38 -13.54 6.42 18.49
CA THR A 38 -14.09 5.18 19.04
C THR A 38 -15.11 5.48 20.16
N PRO A 39 -16.42 5.46 19.85
CA PRO A 39 -17.43 5.83 20.84
C PRO A 39 -17.57 4.81 21.98
N ASP A 40 -17.12 3.56 21.76
CA ASP A 40 -17.36 2.44 22.67
C ASP A 40 -16.19 2.15 23.63
N VAL A 41 -15.03 2.83 23.45
CA VAL A 41 -13.80 2.55 24.21
C VAL A 41 -13.34 3.79 24.97
N THR A 42 -12.93 3.59 26.22
CA THR A 42 -12.38 4.69 27.05
C THR A 42 -10.91 4.91 26.70
N ASN A 43 -10.53 6.15 26.38
CA ASN A 43 -9.16 6.63 26.11
C ASN A 43 -8.25 5.58 25.46
N VAL A 44 -8.31 5.50 24.14
CA VAL A 44 -7.44 4.60 23.37
C VAL A 44 -6.25 5.37 22.81
N SER A 45 -5.11 4.69 22.77
CA SER A 45 -3.93 5.08 22.01
C SER A 45 -3.67 4.00 20.95
N ARG A 46 -3.42 4.41 19.71
CA ARG A 46 -3.18 3.46 18.59
C ARG A 46 -2.01 3.90 17.75
N ASP A 47 -1.37 2.91 17.16
CA ASP A 47 -0.38 3.08 16.12
C ASP A 47 -0.78 2.37 14.81
N GLY A 48 -0.16 2.73 13.70
CA GLY A 48 -0.46 2.25 12.35
C GLY A 48 -1.62 3.03 11.72
N GLY A 49 -2.71 2.33 11.40
CA GLY A 49 -3.84 2.90 10.65
C GLY A 49 -3.86 2.42 9.21
N TYR A 50 -4.05 1.12 9.03
CA TYR A 50 -4.16 0.47 7.71
C TYR A 50 -5.59 0.04 7.48
N SER A 51 -6.05 -0.04 6.23
CA SER A 51 -7.41 -0.51 5.99
C SER A 51 -7.63 -1.16 4.64
N ALA A 52 -8.73 -1.92 4.55
CA ALA A 52 -9.27 -2.41 3.29
C ALA A 52 -10.79 -2.61 3.38
N LEU A 53 -11.48 -2.55 2.25
CA LEU A 53 -12.91 -2.87 2.14
C LEU A 53 -13.15 -4.38 2.05
N ILE A 54 -13.59 -5.01 3.14
CA ILE A 54 -13.83 -6.45 3.23
C ILE A 54 -15.29 -6.69 3.61
N ASN A 55 -16.00 -7.45 2.78
CA ASN A 55 -17.40 -7.83 2.99
C ASN A 55 -18.32 -6.62 3.27
N GLY A 56 -18.16 -5.55 2.49
CA GLY A 56 -18.92 -4.31 2.61
C GLY A 56 -18.62 -3.46 3.85
N LYS A 57 -17.53 -3.76 4.57
CA LYS A 57 -17.07 -3.02 5.75
C LYS A 57 -15.64 -2.54 5.51
N ILE A 58 -15.32 -1.32 5.90
CA ILE A 58 -13.93 -0.86 5.93
C ILE A 58 -13.33 -1.42 7.20
N VAL A 59 -12.42 -2.37 7.06
CA VAL A 59 -11.71 -3.00 8.17
C VAL A 59 -10.43 -2.22 8.40
N TRP A 60 -10.30 -1.65 9.60
CA TRP A 60 -9.11 -0.92 10.03
C TRP A 60 -8.23 -1.80 10.90
N LEU A 61 -6.93 -1.71 10.69
CA LEU A 61 -5.91 -2.48 11.40
C LEU A 61 -4.93 -1.53 12.07
N TYR A 62 -4.52 -1.90 13.28
CA TYR A 62 -3.61 -1.11 14.10
C TYR A 62 -2.49 -1.99 14.62
N ASP A 63 -1.34 -1.35 14.85
CA ASP A 63 -0.20 -1.91 15.53
C ASP A 63 -0.46 -1.87 17.06
N ASP A 64 0.54 -1.52 17.85
CA ASP A 64 0.42 -1.41 19.30
C ASP A 64 -0.80 -0.54 19.70
N THR A 65 -1.66 -1.10 20.54
CA THR A 65 -2.90 -0.46 21.00
C THR A 65 -2.98 -0.51 22.52
N GLU A 66 -3.15 0.65 23.14
CA GLU A 66 -3.31 0.81 24.59
C GLU A 66 -4.69 1.38 24.92
N CYS A 67 -5.36 0.82 25.92
CA CYS A 67 -6.56 1.40 26.52
C CYS A 67 -6.25 1.83 27.95
N ILE A 68 -6.63 3.06 28.31
CA ILE A 68 -6.38 3.62 29.64
C ILE A 68 -7.71 4.08 30.25
N ASP A 69 -7.90 3.93 31.56
CA ASP A 69 -9.08 4.51 32.22
C ASP A 69 -8.95 6.02 32.45
N LYS A 70 -10.03 6.66 32.89
CA LYS A 70 -10.02 8.10 33.18
C LYS A 70 -9.04 8.53 34.27
N THR A 71 -8.53 7.60 35.06
CA THR A 71 -7.55 7.86 36.13
C THR A 71 -6.11 7.63 35.70
N GLY A 72 -5.89 7.20 34.45
CA GLY A 72 -4.55 6.95 33.91
C GLY A 72 -4.06 5.51 34.11
N ASN A 73 -4.89 4.57 34.58
CA ASN A 73 -4.47 3.17 34.68
C ASN A 73 -4.64 2.46 33.34
N GLN A 74 -3.59 1.77 32.90
CA GLN A 74 -3.65 0.88 31.75
C GLN A 74 -4.66 -0.25 32.00
N LEU A 75 -5.58 -0.44 31.04
CA LEU A 75 -6.62 -1.47 31.03
C LEU A 75 -6.27 -2.62 30.10
N SER A 76 -5.64 -2.29 28.98
CA SER A 76 -5.07 -3.26 28.06
C SER A 76 -3.94 -2.63 27.27
N PHE A 77 -2.98 -3.46 26.87
CA PHE A 77 -1.95 -3.13 25.90
C PHE A 77 -1.66 -4.38 25.08
N VAL A 78 -1.86 -4.30 23.77
CA VAL A 78 -1.76 -5.44 22.85
C VAL A 78 -1.05 -5.02 21.56
N SER A 79 -0.38 -5.98 20.91
CA SER A 79 0.52 -5.71 19.77
C SER A 79 -0.20 -5.33 18.47
N ASN A 80 -1.49 -5.67 18.36
CA ASN A 80 -2.32 -5.31 17.21
C ASN A 80 -3.80 -5.40 17.59
N THR A 81 -4.60 -4.56 16.95
CA THR A 81 -6.06 -4.59 17.04
C THR A 81 -6.69 -4.38 15.67
N ALA A 82 -7.99 -4.63 15.59
CA ALA A 82 -8.79 -4.30 14.42
C ALA A 82 -10.07 -3.59 14.84
N ALA A 83 -10.56 -2.75 13.94
CA ALA A 83 -11.87 -2.14 14.02
C ALA A 83 -12.56 -2.27 12.67
N TYR A 84 -13.83 -1.92 12.61
CA TYR A 84 -14.53 -1.84 11.35
C TYR A 84 -15.48 -0.65 11.33
N GLN A 85 -15.69 -0.14 10.14
CA GLN A 85 -16.67 0.88 9.84
C GLN A 85 -17.65 0.31 8.83
N LYS A 86 -18.95 0.46 9.12
CA LYS A 86 -19.98 0.17 8.13
C LYS A 86 -20.00 1.33 7.13
N ILE A 87 -20.01 1.00 5.85
CA ILE A 87 -20.25 2.00 4.82
C ILE A 87 -21.75 2.30 4.85
N ASP A 88 -22.10 3.41 5.47
CA ASP A 88 -23.42 4.01 5.37
C ASP A 88 -23.32 5.38 4.70
N ASN A 89 -24.45 5.91 4.24
CA ASN A 89 -24.51 7.22 3.56
C ASN A 89 -24.32 8.39 4.55
N SER A 90 -23.73 8.18 5.73
CA SER A 90 -23.70 9.19 6.81
C SER A 90 -22.46 10.09 6.82
N ASN A 91 -21.55 9.99 5.85
CA ASN A 91 -20.34 10.82 5.73
C ASN A 91 -19.54 10.95 7.04
N ASN A 92 -19.43 9.85 7.80
CA ASN A 92 -18.67 9.85 9.04
C ASN A 92 -17.48 8.92 8.91
N GLU A 93 -16.49 9.34 8.11
CA GLU A 93 -15.23 8.63 7.86
C GLU A 93 -14.39 8.44 9.13
N SER A 94 -14.68 9.23 10.18
CA SER A 94 -13.92 9.22 11.42
C SER A 94 -14.36 8.17 12.45
N THR A 95 -15.61 7.70 12.41
CA THR A 95 -16.15 6.86 13.49
C THR A 95 -16.05 5.37 13.16
N ILE A 96 -15.46 4.61 14.08
CA ILE A 96 -15.24 3.17 13.95
C ILE A 96 -15.91 2.38 15.08
N THR A 97 -16.13 1.09 14.85
CA THR A 97 -16.49 0.12 15.89
C THR A 97 -15.32 -0.83 16.13
N ASP A 98 -14.79 -0.82 17.35
CA ASP A 98 -13.68 -1.68 17.74
C ASP A 98 -14.09 -3.14 17.88
N PHE A 99 -13.20 -4.04 17.47
CA PHE A 99 -13.37 -5.47 17.71
C PHE A 99 -12.88 -5.85 19.10
N GLY A 100 -13.65 -6.72 19.79
CA GLY A 100 -13.23 -7.28 21.07
C GLY A 100 -13.32 -6.32 22.26
N VAL A 101 -14.22 -5.33 22.22
CA VAL A 101 -14.48 -4.44 23.35
C VAL A 101 -15.07 -5.21 24.52
N VAL A 102 -14.48 -5.06 25.70
CA VAL A 102 -14.90 -5.69 26.96
C VAL A 102 -15.30 -4.61 27.97
N ASN A 103 -16.45 -4.80 28.62
CA ASN A 103 -16.88 -3.98 29.74
C ASN A 103 -16.24 -4.49 31.05
N LEU A 104 -15.43 -3.66 31.69
CA LEU A 104 -14.69 -3.92 32.93
C LEU A 104 -15.39 -3.32 34.16
N GLY A 105 -16.63 -2.85 34.02
CA GLY A 105 -17.43 -2.21 35.05
C GLY A 105 -17.62 -0.71 34.80
N SER A 106 -17.53 0.08 35.86
CA SER A 106 -17.72 1.53 35.80
C SER A 106 -16.59 2.27 36.49
N ASN A 107 -16.25 3.44 35.97
CA ASN A 107 -15.41 4.41 36.66
C ASN A 107 -16.14 4.96 37.91
N GLN A 108 -15.42 5.67 38.78
CA GLN A 108 -15.99 6.27 40.00
C GLN A 108 -17.13 7.26 39.72
N ASP A 109 -17.14 7.88 38.54
CA ASP A 109 -18.19 8.79 38.07
C ASP A 109 -19.41 8.07 37.45
N GLY A 110 -19.43 6.73 37.44
CA GLY A 110 -20.48 5.91 36.86
C GLY A 110 -20.39 5.71 35.34
N SER A 111 -19.42 6.32 34.66
CA SER A 111 -19.19 6.07 33.23
C SER A 111 -18.68 4.64 32.99
N PRO A 112 -18.99 4.01 31.84
CA PRO A 112 -18.52 2.66 31.55
C PRO A 112 -16.98 2.63 31.47
N LYS A 113 -16.40 1.55 31.99
CA LYS A 113 -14.97 1.26 31.91
C LYS A 113 -14.79 0.18 30.85
N THR A 114 -14.44 0.56 29.64
CA THR A 114 -14.30 -0.36 28.50
C THR A 114 -12.88 -0.39 27.97
N ALA A 115 -12.44 -1.56 27.51
CA ALA A 115 -11.13 -1.74 26.90
C ALA A 115 -11.17 -2.78 25.79
N ILE A 116 -10.30 -2.61 24.80
CA ILE A 116 -10.15 -3.53 23.67
C ILE A 116 -9.34 -4.73 24.15
N LEU A 117 -9.87 -5.93 23.94
CA LEU A 117 -9.22 -7.20 24.25
C LEU A 117 -8.67 -7.28 25.69
N ALA A 118 -9.43 -6.78 26.68
CA ALA A 118 -8.98 -6.64 28.07
C ALA A 118 -8.54 -7.93 28.79
N GLY A 119 -8.91 -9.11 28.26
CA GLY A 119 -8.42 -10.41 28.74
C GLY A 119 -7.07 -10.82 28.16
N THR A 120 -6.49 -10.02 27.28
CA THR A 120 -5.21 -10.24 26.62
C THR A 120 -4.28 -9.08 26.90
N ASN A 121 -2.97 -9.33 26.77
CA ASN A 121 -1.95 -8.30 26.80
C ASN A 121 -0.84 -8.66 25.82
N VAL A 122 0.16 -7.80 25.67
CA VAL A 122 1.34 -8.03 24.81
C VAL A 122 2.04 -9.37 25.01
N ARG A 123 1.84 -10.05 26.16
CA ARG A 123 2.38 -11.39 26.41
C ARG A 123 1.52 -12.50 25.83
N THR A 124 0.21 -12.35 25.85
CA THR A 124 -0.74 -13.46 25.65
C THR A 124 -1.60 -13.33 24.41
N GLY A 125 -1.62 -12.18 23.72
CA GLY A 125 -2.52 -12.04 22.57
C GLY A 125 -2.51 -10.70 21.85
N GLY A 126 -3.15 -10.73 20.69
CA GLY A 126 -3.61 -9.61 19.87
C GLY A 126 -4.80 -10.10 19.03
N TRP A 127 -5.34 -9.24 18.17
CA TRP A 127 -6.36 -9.68 17.20
C TRP A 127 -5.80 -10.72 16.22
N ILE A 128 -4.57 -10.53 15.75
CA ILE A 128 -3.79 -11.54 15.05
C ILE A 128 -3.22 -12.51 16.10
N PRO A 129 -3.51 -13.82 15.99
CA PRO A 129 -3.10 -14.78 17.00
C PRO A 129 -1.59 -15.04 16.97
N PHE A 130 -0.98 -15.05 18.15
CA PHE A 130 0.39 -15.53 18.37
C PHE A 130 0.43 -17.06 18.36
N LYS A 131 1.61 -17.59 18.04
CA LYS A 131 1.93 -19.00 18.20
C LYS A 131 2.39 -19.31 19.62
N HIS A 132 2.45 -20.59 19.96
CA HIS A 132 2.75 -21.02 21.31
C HIS A 132 4.16 -20.59 21.77
N ASP A 133 5.17 -20.75 20.91
CA ASP A 133 6.56 -20.34 21.16
C ASP A 133 6.69 -18.82 21.37
N GLU A 134 5.88 -18.03 20.66
CA GLU A 134 5.83 -16.58 20.81
C GLU A 134 5.23 -16.15 22.13
N ILE A 135 4.15 -16.83 22.56
CA ILE A 135 3.54 -16.61 23.86
C ILE A 135 4.52 -16.99 24.97
N GLU A 136 5.15 -18.17 24.88
CA GLU A 136 6.17 -18.62 25.83
C GLU A 136 7.31 -17.60 25.95
N PHE A 137 7.88 -17.16 24.82
CA PHE A 137 8.93 -16.15 24.80
C PHE A 137 8.49 -14.85 25.49
N ASN A 138 7.28 -14.37 25.19
CA ASN A 138 6.80 -13.12 25.77
C ASN A 138 6.51 -13.25 27.27
N GLU A 139 6.01 -14.40 27.71
CA GLU A 139 5.76 -14.70 29.13
C GLU A 139 7.07 -14.82 29.92
N GLU A 140 8.06 -15.55 29.41
CA GLU A 140 9.38 -15.72 30.01
C GLU A 140 10.10 -14.37 30.22
N ASN A 141 9.91 -13.44 29.29
CA ASN A 141 10.49 -12.10 29.32
C ASN A 141 9.56 -11.04 29.94
N ASN A 142 8.41 -11.46 30.49
CA ASN A 142 7.40 -10.60 31.09
C ASN A 142 6.98 -9.41 30.18
N GLY A 143 6.97 -9.62 28.87
CA GLY A 143 6.65 -8.62 27.85
C GLY A 143 7.69 -7.51 27.67
N LYS A 144 8.80 -7.51 28.41
CA LYS A 144 9.87 -6.50 28.26
C LYS A 144 10.67 -6.70 26.99
N GLN A 145 10.98 -7.96 26.71
CA GLN A 145 11.35 -8.43 25.38
C GLN A 145 10.17 -9.24 24.87
N ARG A 146 9.69 -8.95 23.67
CA ARG A 146 8.51 -9.61 23.12
C ARG A 146 8.58 -9.77 21.61
N VAL A 147 7.85 -10.73 21.08
CA VAL A 147 7.44 -10.78 19.69
C VAL A 147 6.19 -9.92 19.53
N ALA A 148 6.21 -9.02 18.56
CA ALA A 148 5.08 -8.26 18.05
C ALA A 148 4.68 -8.79 16.66
N ILE A 149 3.39 -8.66 16.34
CA ILE A 149 2.89 -8.81 14.97
C ILE A 149 2.20 -7.50 14.64
N TRP A 150 2.70 -6.83 13.61
CA TRP A 150 2.17 -5.54 13.13
C TRP A 150 1.63 -5.72 11.71
N PRO A 151 0.47 -5.15 11.35
CA PRO A 151 -0.02 -5.19 9.97
C PRO A 151 1.00 -4.72 8.92
N GLY A 152 1.74 -3.64 9.17
CA GLY A 152 2.78 -3.09 8.28
C GLY A 152 2.28 -2.42 7.00
N ALA A 153 1.23 -2.95 6.38
CA ALA A 153 0.59 -2.41 5.18
C ALA A 153 -0.92 -2.66 5.14
N SER A 154 -1.60 -2.02 4.18
CA SER A 154 -3.03 -2.28 3.91
C SER A 154 -3.26 -3.69 3.35
N PRO A 155 -4.34 -4.39 3.76
CA PRO A 155 -4.68 -5.70 3.22
C PRO A 155 -4.93 -5.70 1.71
N THR A 156 -4.48 -6.76 1.04
CA THR A 156 -4.80 -7.03 -0.37
C THR A 156 -6.00 -7.95 -0.49
N LEU A 157 -7.00 -7.50 -1.25
CA LEU A 157 -8.22 -8.24 -1.48
C LEU A 157 -8.00 -9.38 -2.47
N ILE A 158 -8.48 -10.58 -2.13
CA ILE A 158 -8.51 -11.75 -3.04
C ILE A 158 -9.92 -12.10 -3.47
N SER A 159 -10.91 -11.59 -2.75
CA SER A 159 -12.31 -11.56 -3.13
C SER A 159 -13.02 -10.43 -2.39
N THR A 160 -14.30 -10.22 -2.70
CA THR A 160 -15.12 -9.26 -1.93
C THR A 160 -15.22 -9.56 -0.44
N THR A 161 -14.95 -10.80 0.01
CA THR A 161 -15.14 -11.22 1.41
C THR A 161 -13.85 -11.59 2.13
N GLN A 162 -12.71 -11.58 1.43
CA GLN A 162 -11.45 -12.07 1.96
C GLN A 162 -10.28 -11.24 1.45
N ALA A 163 -9.35 -10.96 2.36
CA ALA A 163 -8.08 -10.31 2.08
C ALA A 163 -6.92 -11.12 2.68
N PHE A 164 -5.71 -10.77 2.30
CA PHE A 164 -4.51 -11.17 3.02
C PHE A 164 -3.58 -9.97 3.24
N LEU A 165 -2.63 -10.10 4.17
CA LEU A 165 -1.50 -9.18 4.30
C LEU A 165 -0.25 -9.94 4.73
N PHE A 166 0.90 -9.38 4.41
CA PHE A 166 2.19 -9.80 4.95
C PHE A 166 2.49 -8.95 6.19
N ALA A 167 2.38 -9.53 7.38
CA ALA A 167 2.62 -8.87 8.64
C ALA A 167 4.08 -9.05 9.08
N PRO A 168 4.81 -7.97 9.39
CA PRO A 168 6.06 -8.06 10.12
C PRO A 168 5.90 -8.76 11.48
N LEU A 169 6.79 -9.71 11.74
CA LEU A 169 7.12 -10.24 13.06
C LEU A 169 8.37 -9.52 13.56
N VAL A 170 8.26 -8.87 14.71
CA VAL A 170 9.33 -8.02 15.24
C VAL A 170 9.65 -8.44 16.67
N TYR A 171 10.93 -8.62 16.97
CA TYR A 171 11.38 -8.63 18.37
C TYR A 171 11.48 -7.20 18.85
N VAL A 172 10.77 -6.91 19.95
CA VAL A 172 10.75 -5.61 20.62
C VAL A 172 11.46 -5.77 21.96
N ASP A 173 12.51 -5.00 22.18
CA ASP A 173 13.12 -4.81 23.50
C ASP A 173 12.75 -3.42 24.01
N SER A 174 11.88 -3.35 25.01
CA SER A 174 11.41 -2.10 25.62
C SER A 174 12.50 -1.36 26.40
N LYS A 175 13.63 -2.00 26.73
CA LYS A 175 14.75 -1.41 27.51
C LYS A 175 16.09 -1.83 26.92
N PRO A 176 16.34 -1.51 25.64
CA PRO A 176 17.52 -2.01 24.97
C PRO A 176 18.76 -1.28 25.53
N GLN A 177 19.87 -1.99 25.68
CA GLN A 177 21.15 -1.35 26.07
C GLN A 177 21.72 -0.51 24.93
N ASP A 178 21.47 -0.93 23.69
CA ASP A 178 21.73 -0.21 22.47
C ASP A 178 20.38 0.09 21.80
N PRO A 179 19.96 1.36 21.64
CA PRO A 179 18.70 1.72 20.99
C PRO A 179 18.52 1.10 19.60
N SER A 180 19.61 0.75 18.93
CA SER A 180 19.55 0.02 17.67
C SER A 180 18.85 -1.35 17.85
N MET A 181 19.03 -1.99 19.00
CA MET A 181 18.47 -3.32 19.27
C MET A 181 17.00 -3.30 19.73
N GLU A 182 16.36 -2.12 19.80
CA GLU A 182 14.97 -1.95 20.23
C GLU A 182 14.01 -2.77 19.37
N TYR A 183 14.21 -2.78 18.05
CA TYR A 183 13.38 -3.51 17.10
C TYR A 183 14.25 -4.34 16.17
N GLN A 184 14.01 -5.66 16.15
CA GLN A 184 14.73 -6.58 15.27
C GLN A 184 13.73 -7.38 14.45
N ALA A 185 13.89 -7.34 13.13
CA ALA A 185 13.05 -8.11 12.23
C ALA A 185 13.26 -9.61 12.49
N ARG A 186 12.19 -10.32 12.82
CA ARG A 186 12.17 -11.79 12.87
C ARG A 186 11.83 -12.37 11.50
N GLY A 187 10.95 -11.69 10.76
CA GLY A 187 10.53 -12.06 9.42
C GLY A 187 9.12 -11.55 9.11
N MET A 188 8.53 -12.05 8.03
CA MET A 188 7.14 -11.76 7.64
C MET A 188 6.28 -12.99 7.75
N THR A 189 5.03 -12.83 8.18
CA THR A 189 4.03 -13.90 8.20
C THR A 189 2.81 -13.53 7.39
N LEU A 190 2.17 -14.52 6.77
CA LEU A 190 0.97 -14.30 5.96
C LEU A 190 -0.28 -14.38 6.82
N ILE A 191 -1.11 -13.34 6.80
CA ILE A 191 -2.37 -13.28 7.53
C ILE A 191 -3.52 -13.30 6.53
N SER A 192 -4.49 -14.20 6.74
CA SER A 192 -5.78 -14.21 6.04
C SER A 192 -6.81 -13.44 6.88
N ILE A 193 -7.60 -12.59 6.24
CA ILE A 193 -8.57 -11.71 6.89
C ILE A 193 -9.94 -11.91 6.25
N THR A 194 -10.96 -12.08 7.09
CA THR A 194 -12.38 -12.04 6.69
C THR A 194 -13.13 -11.07 7.59
N ALA A 195 -14.30 -10.59 7.15
CA ALA A 195 -15.12 -9.65 7.93
C ALA A 195 -16.60 -10.06 7.98
N PRO A 196 -16.94 -11.20 8.62
CA PRO A 196 -18.32 -11.58 8.88
C PRO A 196 -19.08 -10.51 9.69
N ASP A 197 -20.38 -10.68 9.86
CA ASP A 197 -21.20 -9.73 10.62
C ASP A 197 -20.83 -9.63 12.10
N SER A 198 -20.14 -10.64 12.63
CA SER A 198 -19.56 -10.63 13.98
C SER A 198 -18.30 -9.74 14.12
N GLY A 199 -17.77 -9.20 13.03
CA GLY A 199 -16.55 -8.40 13.01
C GLY A 199 -15.37 -9.08 12.29
N PRO A 200 -14.23 -8.38 12.16
CA PRO A 200 -13.06 -8.88 11.45
C PRO A 200 -12.39 -10.05 12.16
N VAL A 201 -11.94 -11.04 11.39
CA VAL A 201 -11.25 -12.25 11.87
C VAL A 201 -9.94 -12.41 11.11
N ALA A 202 -8.84 -12.56 11.85
CA ALA A 202 -7.51 -12.88 11.33
C ALA A 202 -7.18 -14.36 11.55
N THR A 203 -6.48 -14.97 10.59
CA THR A 203 -5.87 -16.29 10.75
C THR A 203 -4.49 -16.29 10.13
N ARG A 204 -3.50 -16.77 10.88
CA ARG A 204 -2.11 -16.84 10.44
C ARG A 204 -1.87 -18.09 9.59
N GLN A 205 -1.29 -17.89 8.40
CA GLN A 205 -0.98 -18.93 7.42
C GLN A 205 0.53 -19.23 7.48
N GLY A 206 0.93 -20.24 8.26
CA GLY A 206 2.35 -20.63 8.40
C GLY A 206 3.13 -19.86 9.48
N ASP A 207 4.44 -20.10 9.60
CA ASP A 207 5.33 -19.45 10.58
C ASP A 207 5.87 -18.12 10.05
N ILE A 208 6.92 -18.22 9.25
CA ILE A 208 7.67 -17.14 8.62
C ILE A 208 7.75 -17.50 7.15
N VAL A 209 7.23 -16.62 6.30
CA VAL A 209 7.33 -16.73 4.84
C VAL A 209 8.64 -16.11 4.38
N ILE A 210 8.95 -14.91 4.86
CA ILE A 210 10.15 -14.16 4.47
C ILE A 210 11.02 -13.97 5.70
N SER A 211 12.29 -14.38 5.63
CA SER A 211 13.26 -14.22 6.73
C SER A 211 13.49 -12.74 7.08
N GLY A 212 13.75 -12.43 8.36
CA GLY A 212 14.14 -11.08 8.79
C GLY A 212 15.47 -10.57 8.22
N THR A 213 16.22 -11.42 7.50
CA THR A 213 17.44 -11.04 6.76
C THR A 213 17.17 -10.60 5.34
N GLU A 214 15.97 -10.83 4.82
CA GLU A 214 15.56 -10.46 3.48
C GLU A 214 14.82 -9.11 3.49
N VAL A 215 14.58 -8.54 2.31
CA VAL A 215 13.62 -7.45 2.20
C VAL A 215 12.22 -7.94 2.57
N ALA A 216 11.54 -7.17 3.41
CA ALA A 216 10.18 -7.43 3.87
C ALA A 216 9.15 -7.15 2.75
N PHE A 217 9.19 -7.95 1.68
CA PHE A 217 8.29 -7.79 0.54
C PHE A 217 6.82 -7.87 0.98
N GLY A 218 6.05 -6.83 0.63
CA GLY A 218 4.65 -6.67 1.03
C GLY A 218 4.45 -5.72 2.21
N ASP A 219 5.52 -5.26 2.88
CA ASP A 219 5.47 -4.30 3.99
C ASP A 219 5.16 -2.86 3.56
N PHE A 220 5.37 -2.53 2.29
CA PHE A 220 5.03 -1.21 1.75
C PHE A 220 3.70 -1.26 1.02
N SER A 221 3.58 -2.15 0.05
CA SER A 221 2.36 -2.28 -0.75
C SER A 221 2.30 -3.66 -1.38
N THR A 222 1.08 -4.17 -1.50
CA THR A 222 0.81 -5.43 -2.18
C THR A 222 -0.32 -5.21 -3.18
N LEU A 223 -0.17 -5.73 -4.39
CA LEU A 223 -1.13 -5.56 -5.48
C LEU A 223 -1.42 -6.90 -6.16
N LEU A 224 -2.70 -7.15 -6.41
CA LEU A 224 -3.12 -8.30 -7.20
C LEU A 224 -3.11 -7.92 -8.68
N GLY A 225 -2.50 -8.76 -9.52
CA GLY A 225 -2.47 -8.58 -10.97
C GLY A 225 -2.98 -9.81 -11.70
N PHE A 226 -3.38 -9.63 -12.96
CA PHE A 226 -3.46 -10.75 -13.89
C PHE A 226 -2.12 -11.48 -13.92
N LYS A 227 -2.16 -12.80 -14.09
CA LYS A 227 -0.95 -13.59 -14.30
C LYS A 227 -0.10 -12.92 -15.37
N SER A 228 1.18 -12.72 -15.08
CA SER A 228 2.15 -12.28 -16.06
C SER A 228 2.34 -13.44 -17.03
N THR A 229 1.65 -13.36 -18.15
CA THR A 229 1.91 -14.13 -19.35
C THR A 229 2.62 -13.20 -20.32
N ASP A 230 3.68 -13.68 -20.99
CA ASP A 230 4.24 -13.00 -22.17
C ASP A 230 3.23 -12.94 -23.35
N SER A 231 1.98 -13.36 -23.14
CA SER A 231 0.90 -13.36 -24.13
C SER A 231 -0.43 -12.95 -23.49
N ALA A 232 -1.06 -11.90 -24.02
CA ALA A 232 -2.36 -11.37 -23.59
C ALA A 232 -3.55 -12.35 -23.77
N THR A 233 -3.32 -13.57 -24.27
CA THR A 233 -4.38 -14.49 -24.69
C THR A 233 -4.78 -15.53 -23.65
N ASP A 234 -3.96 -15.79 -22.63
CA ASP A 234 -4.26 -16.75 -21.55
C ASP A 234 -4.66 -16.01 -20.28
N LEU A 235 -5.85 -15.43 -20.30
CA LEU A 235 -6.55 -14.96 -19.10
C LEU A 235 -7.28 -16.16 -18.47
N ASP A 236 -6.55 -17.11 -17.90
CA ASP A 236 -7.19 -18.05 -16.98
C ASP A 236 -7.70 -17.25 -15.77
N ASP A 237 -9.01 -17.26 -15.57
CA ASP A 237 -9.68 -16.44 -14.56
C ASP A 237 -9.34 -16.89 -13.13
N GLY A 238 -8.71 -18.06 -12.96
CA GLY A 238 -8.27 -18.58 -11.66
C GLY A 238 -6.83 -18.24 -11.25
N GLU A 239 -5.94 -17.85 -12.18
CA GLU A 239 -4.53 -17.63 -11.86
C GLU A 239 -4.19 -16.12 -11.76
N ARG A 240 -3.52 -15.74 -10.67
CA ARG A 240 -3.13 -14.35 -10.40
C ARG A 240 -1.71 -14.27 -9.88
N ASP A 241 -1.05 -13.18 -10.22
CA ASP A 241 0.23 -12.80 -9.62
C ASP A 241 -0.02 -11.76 -8.53
N VAL A 242 0.79 -11.83 -7.49
CA VAL A 242 0.84 -10.87 -6.39
C VAL A 242 2.17 -10.14 -6.49
N TYR A 243 2.10 -8.82 -6.62
CA TYR A 243 3.25 -7.92 -6.67
C TYR A 243 3.46 -7.31 -5.30
N LEU A 244 4.67 -7.46 -4.77
CA LEU A 244 5.00 -7.17 -3.39
C LEU A 244 6.14 -6.15 -3.35
N LEU A 245 5.88 -4.97 -2.83
CA LEU A 245 6.90 -3.95 -2.62
C LEU A 245 7.41 -4.04 -1.19
N GLY A 246 8.73 -4.04 -1.05
CA GLY A 246 9.40 -3.97 0.23
C GLY A 246 10.33 -2.76 0.31
N MET A 247 10.38 -2.14 1.48
CA MET A 247 11.25 -0.99 1.72
C MET A 247 12.70 -1.40 2.01
N THR A 248 13.64 -0.64 1.46
CA THR A 248 15.05 -0.70 1.84
C THR A 248 15.50 0.64 2.42
N LYS A 249 16.77 0.71 2.85
CA LYS A 249 17.36 1.99 3.26
C LYS A 249 17.34 3.02 2.13
N PHE A 250 17.51 2.57 0.89
CA PHE A 250 17.83 3.40 -0.27
C PHE A 250 16.71 3.49 -1.30
N GLY A 251 15.64 2.71 -1.16
CA GLY A 251 14.49 2.75 -2.06
C GLY A 251 13.51 1.61 -1.84
N LEU A 252 12.76 1.28 -2.89
CA LEU A 252 11.88 0.12 -2.94
C LEU A 252 12.50 -0.98 -3.78
N GLN A 253 12.20 -2.22 -3.42
CA GLN A 253 12.41 -3.41 -4.25
C GLN A 253 11.07 -4.11 -4.49
N LEU A 254 10.97 -4.84 -5.61
CA LEU A 254 9.73 -5.46 -6.06
C LEU A 254 9.91 -6.97 -6.24
N ALA A 255 9.02 -7.75 -5.62
CA ALA A 255 8.87 -9.17 -5.84
C ALA A 255 7.52 -9.49 -6.49
N ARG A 256 7.41 -10.69 -7.05
CA ARG A 256 6.23 -11.26 -7.67
C ARG A 256 6.14 -12.75 -7.35
N VAL A 257 4.95 -13.22 -7.01
CA VAL A 257 4.64 -14.63 -6.74
C VAL A 257 3.23 -14.97 -7.18
N GLY A 258 2.96 -16.22 -7.56
CA GLY A 258 1.60 -16.68 -7.80
C GLY A 258 0.76 -16.66 -6.51
N ILE A 259 -0.52 -16.32 -6.59
CA ILE A 259 -1.42 -16.24 -5.42
C ILE A 259 -1.53 -17.56 -4.64
N ASN A 260 -1.34 -18.70 -5.30
CA ASN A 260 -1.39 -20.03 -4.67
C ASN A 260 -0.05 -20.43 -4.02
N ASP A 261 1.01 -19.65 -4.25
CA ASP A 261 2.38 -19.93 -3.81
C ASP A 261 2.85 -18.96 -2.71
N LEU A 262 1.94 -18.15 -2.13
CA LEU A 262 2.28 -17.07 -1.19
C LEU A 262 3.07 -17.54 0.04
N THR A 263 2.93 -18.79 0.46
CA THR A 263 3.64 -19.34 1.64
C THR A 263 4.99 -19.97 1.30
N ASP A 264 5.38 -20.07 0.02
CA ASP A 264 6.63 -20.68 -0.42
C ASP A 264 7.55 -19.62 -1.04
N PHE A 265 8.46 -19.06 -0.23
CA PHE A 265 9.39 -18.02 -0.67
C PHE A 265 10.30 -18.46 -1.84
N SER A 266 10.52 -19.77 -2.02
CA SER A 266 11.31 -20.27 -3.15
C SER A 266 10.64 -20.09 -4.51
N LYS A 267 9.33 -19.78 -4.53
CA LYS A 267 8.55 -19.48 -5.73
C LYS A 267 8.57 -18.02 -6.12
N TYR A 268 9.15 -17.17 -5.27
CA TYR A 268 9.16 -15.74 -5.50
C TYR A 268 10.16 -15.41 -6.60
N THR A 269 9.80 -14.42 -7.40
CA THR A 269 10.67 -13.83 -8.41
C THR A 269 10.81 -12.35 -8.12
N PHE A 270 11.95 -11.76 -8.47
CA PHE A 270 12.33 -10.41 -8.06
C PHE A 270 12.68 -9.58 -9.28
N TRP A 271 12.13 -8.37 -9.35
CA TRP A 271 12.39 -7.47 -10.46
C TRP A 271 13.84 -6.99 -10.42
N ASN A 272 14.57 -7.20 -11.52
CA ASN A 272 15.88 -6.62 -11.74
C ASN A 272 15.75 -5.39 -12.65
N PRO A 273 15.95 -4.16 -12.12
CA PRO A 273 15.79 -2.94 -12.90
C PRO A 273 16.81 -2.79 -14.03
N GLN A 274 17.98 -3.40 -13.94
CA GLN A 274 19.04 -3.26 -14.96
C GLN A 274 18.75 -4.10 -16.20
N SER A 275 18.24 -5.31 -15.99
CA SER A 275 17.91 -6.25 -17.08
C SER A 275 16.45 -6.23 -17.47
N HIS A 276 15.61 -5.43 -16.80
CA HIS A 276 14.18 -5.34 -17.00
C HIS A 276 13.49 -6.72 -17.03
N ASN A 277 13.87 -7.60 -16.11
CA ASN A 277 13.30 -8.94 -16.01
C ASN A 277 13.15 -9.41 -14.56
N PHE A 278 12.33 -10.44 -14.36
CA PHE A 278 12.21 -11.12 -13.08
C PHE A 278 13.28 -12.22 -12.94
N SER A 279 13.99 -12.22 -11.82
CA SER A 279 15.01 -13.18 -11.42
C SER A 279 14.49 -14.07 -10.29
N THR A 280 15.03 -15.28 -10.14
CA THR A 280 14.74 -16.16 -8.98
C THR A 280 15.62 -15.87 -7.76
N SER A 281 16.66 -15.06 -7.92
CA SER A 281 17.54 -14.67 -6.82
C SER A 281 17.07 -13.34 -6.23
N PRO A 282 16.91 -13.24 -4.90
CA PRO A 282 16.55 -11.97 -4.27
C PRO A 282 17.66 -10.93 -4.47
N PRO A 283 17.30 -9.65 -4.67
CA PRO A 283 18.26 -8.56 -4.68
C PRO A 283 18.91 -8.38 -3.30
N ASP A 284 20.11 -7.78 -3.26
CA ASP A 284 20.76 -7.43 -1.99
C ASP A 284 19.89 -6.42 -1.20
N PRO A 285 19.42 -6.76 0.01
CA PRO A 285 18.63 -5.85 0.84
C PRO A 285 19.37 -4.55 1.21
N GLY A 286 20.71 -4.59 1.23
CA GLY A 286 21.58 -3.49 1.63
C GLY A 286 22.10 -2.63 0.49
N THR A 287 21.73 -2.91 -0.77
CA THR A 287 22.31 -2.21 -1.92
C THR A 287 21.97 -0.72 -1.91
N SER A 288 23.00 0.12 -2.03
CA SER A 288 22.87 1.56 -2.26
C SER A 288 23.02 1.95 -3.73
N ASP A 289 23.18 0.97 -4.62
CA ASP A 289 23.24 1.21 -6.06
C ASP A 289 21.82 1.49 -6.58
N GLU A 290 21.54 2.75 -6.90
CA GLU A 290 20.24 3.18 -7.40
C GLU A 290 19.79 2.42 -8.65
N ALA A 291 20.71 1.94 -9.48
CA ALA A 291 20.38 1.15 -10.66
C ALA A 291 19.85 -0.26 -10.32
N GLN A 292 20.02 -0.73 -9.08
CA GLN A 292 19.54 -2.02 -8.60
C GLN A 292 18.26 -1.92 -7.77
N LEU A 293 17.73 -0.70 -7.57
CA LEU A 293 16.48 -0.47 -6.85
C LEU A 293 15.34 -0.32 -7.85
N TYR A 294 14.17 -0.89 -7.54
CA TYR A 294 12.98 -0.70 -8.35
C TYR A 294 12.59 0.78 -8.41
N LEU A 295 12.64 1.45 -7.25
CA LEU A 295 12.47 2.89 -7.17
C LEU A 295 13.41 3.47 -6.08
N PRO A 296 14.49 4.18 -6.47
CA PRO A 296 15.33 4.89 -5.51
C PRO A 296 14.56 5.97 -4.75
N GLY A 297 14.83 6.12 -3.46
CA GLY A 297 14.20 7.14 -2.63
C GLY A 297 14.14 6.80 -1.15
N SER A 298 13.41 7.62 -0.40
CA SER A 298 13.21 7.45 1.03
C SER A 298 11.73 7.18 1.30
N PHE A 299 11.42 5.99 1.81
CA PHE A 299 10.05 5.51 2.04
C PHE A 299 9.93 4.97 3.47
N SER A 300 8.85 5.32 4.18
CA SER A 300 8.58 4.80 5.54
C SER A 300 7.25 4.07 5.65
N SER A 301 6.23 4.53 4.93
CA SER A 301 4.88 3.96 4.88
C SER A 301 4.19 4.52 3.64
N GLY A 302 3.18 3.83 3.13
CA GLY A 302 2.42 4.26 1.97
C GLY A 302 1.71 3.11 1.28
N SER A 303 1.21 3.35 0.08
CA SER A 303 0.62 2.31 -0.75
C SER A 303 0.68 2.68 -2.23
N ILE A 304 0.61 1.67 -3.09
CA ILE A 304 0.34 1.82 -4.51
C ILE A 304 -1.03 1.24 -4.82
N PHE A 305 -1.84 1.99 -5.55
CA PHE A 305 -3.14 1.54 -6.00
C PHE A 305 -3.46 2.15 -7.36
N TYR A 306 -4.34 1.47 -8.11
CA TYR A 306 -4.87 2.02 -9.35
C TYR A 306 -5.94 3.07 -9.05
N SER A 307 -5.81 4.26 -9.63
CA SER A 307 -6.84 5.28 -9.59
C SER A 307 -7.69 5.21 -10.87
N PRO A 308 -9.00 4.95 -10.77
CA PRO A 308 -9.90 5.00 -11.92
C PRO A 308 -10.06 6.42 -12.47
N TYR A 309 -9.86 7.42 -11.63
CA TYR A 309 -10.10 8.81 -11.94
C TYR A 309 -8.97 9.31 -12.83
N PHE A 310 -7.73 9.03 -12.43
CA PHE A 310 -6.54 9.37 -13.22
C PHE A 310 -6.14 8.31 -14.26
N TYR A 311 -6.86 7.17 -14.32
CA TYR A 311 -6.59 6.02 -15.19
C TYR A 311 -5.13 5.54 -15.13
N THR A 312 -4.52 5.55 -13.95
CA THR A 312 -3.12 5.17 -13.75
C THR A 312 -2.88 4.67 -12.33
N PHE A 313 -1.75 4.00 -12.09
CA PHE A 313 -1.31 3.68 -10.74
C PHE A 313 -0.72 4.91 -10.07
N ILE A 314 -1.11 5.11 -8.81
CA ILE A 314 -0.66 6.18 -7.94
C ILE A 314 0.02 5.55 -6.73
N MET A 315 1.14 6.14 -6.32
CA MET A 315 1.84 5.86 -5.09
C MET A 315 1.70 7.07 -4.17
N VAL A 316 1.13 6.88 -2.98
CA VAL A 316 1.09 7.90 -1.93
C VAL A 316 1.82 7.37 -0.70
N TYR A 317 2.74 8.17 -0.13
CA TYR A 317 3.64 7.69 0.91
C TYR A 317 4.18 8.80 1.82
N PHE A 318 4.64 8.39 3.01
CA PHE A 318 5.57 9.15 3.84
C PHE A 318 7.00 8.73 3.54
N ASN A 319 7.93 9.68 3.68
CA ASN A 319 9.36 9.42 3.60
C ASN A 319 9.96 9.17 5.00
N LYS A 320 11.28 8.97 5.08
CA LYS A 320 12.02 8.84 6.36
C LYS A 320 12.53 10.17 6.91
N LEU A 321 12.21 11.31 6.31
CA LEU A 321 12.69 12.63 6.76
C LEU A 321 11.90 13.18 7.95
N VAL A 322 10.80 12.51 8.33
CA VAL A 322 10.02 12.86 9.51
C VAL A 322 9.45 14.28 9.41
N ASP A 323 9.14 14.68 8.18
CA ASP A 323 8.62 15.99 7.80
C ASP A 323 7.08 16.03 7.79
N SER A 324 6.43 14.96 8.26
CA SER A 324 4.96 14.84 8.33
C SER A 324 4.27 15.06 6.98
N THR A 325 4.93 14.74 5.86
CA THR A 325 4.45 15.04 4.51
C THR A 325 4.06 13.78 3.74
N PHE A 326 2.86 13.80 3.18
CA PHE A 326 2.43 12.88 2.12
C PHE A 326 3.01 13.33 0.79
N TYR A 327 3.70 12.40 0.15
CA TYR A 327 4.20 12.52 -1.21
C TYR A 327 3.36 11.69 -2.16
N ILE A 328 3.35 12.09 -3.42
CA ILE A 328 2.65 11.39 -4.49
C ILE A 328 3.56 11.21 -5.72
N ARG A 329 3.45 10.03 -6.33
CA ARG A 329 3.96 9.70 -7.67
C ARG A 329 2.89 8.95 -8.44
N TYR A 330 2.97 8.98 -9.77
CA TYR A 330 2.07 8.21 -10.65
C TYR A 330 2.85 7.62 -11.82
N LEU A 331 2.33 6.55 -12.44
CA LEU A 331 2.93 6.01 -13.66
C LEU A 331 2.67 6.94 -14.85
N GLN A 332 3.73 7.27 -15.57
CA GLN A 332 3.69 8.12 -16.76
C GLN A 332 3.47 7.25 -18.00
N LEU A 333 2.21 7.07 -18.39
CA LEU A 333 1.82 6.13 -19.46
C LEU A 333 2.36 6.50 -20.85
N ASN A 334 2.74 7.77 -21.02
CA ASN A 334 3.38 8.35 -22.18
C ASN A 334 4.90 8.09 -22.23
N PHE A 335 5.48 7.45 -21.21
CA PHE A 335 6.90 7.09 -21.12
C PHE A 335 7.07 5.59 -20.79
N PRO A 336 6.76 4.69 -21.74
CA PRO A 336 7.02 3.27 -21.56
C PRO A 336 8.53 3.00 -21.49
N LEU A 337 8.94 2.08 -20.62
CA LEU A 337 10.33 1.68 -20.44
C LEU A 337 10.83 0.76 -21.57
N GLU A 338 9.91 0.10 -22.26
CA GLU A 338 10.18 -0.81 -23.37
C GLU A 338 9.26 -0.51 -24.56
N ASN A 339 9.76 -0.75 -25.77
CA ASN A 339 8.96 -0.66 -27.01
C ASN A 339 8.11 -1.92 -27.21
N ASP A 340 7.29 -2.28 -26.23
CA ASP A 340 6.33 -3.38 -26.35
C ASP A 340 5.00 -2.86 -26.94
N SER A 341 4.55 -3.50 -28.02
CA SER A 341 3.29 -3.19 -28.69
C SER A 341 2.06 -3.29 -27.77
N ILE A 342 2.07 -4.17 -26.77
CA ILE A 342 0.92 -4.38 -25.86
C ILE A 342 0.79 -3.19 -24.89
N TRP A 343 1.91 -2.68 -24.41
CA TRP A 343 1.91 -1.55 -23.48
C TRP A 343 1.73 -0.22 -24.22
N THR A 344 2.26 -0.09 -25.44
CA THR A 344 2.04 1.11 -26.27
C THR A 344 0.60 1.30 -26.77
N ILE A 345 -0.26 0.28 -26.73
CA ILE A 345 -1.71 0.38 -27.04
C ILE A 345 -2.60 0.49 -25.80
N GLY A 346 -2.00 0.71 -24.62
CA GLY A 346 -2.73 1.00 -23.39
C GLY A 346 -3.12 -0.24 -22.59
N GLY A 347 -2.24 -1.20 -22.37
CA GLY A 347 -2.48 -2.31 -21.43
C GLY A 347 -2.82 -3.64 -22.10
N LYS A 348 -2.94 -4.72 -21.31
CA LYS A 348 -2.98 -6.10 -21.80
C LYS A 348 -4.16 -6.38 -22.74
N ASP A 349 -5.26 -5.64 -22.61
CA ASP A 349 -6.47 -5.84 -23.43
C ASP A 349 -6.66 -4.80 -24.55
N SER A 350 -5.68 -3.90 -24.74
CA SER A 350 -5.72 -2.79 -25.71
C SER A 350 -6.84 -1.76 -25.46
N LYS A 351 -7.39 -1.66 -24.24
CA LYS A 351 -8.51 -0.75 -23.89
C LYS A 351 -8.19 0.27 -22.79
N GLY A 352 -6.95 0.35 -22.35
CA GLY A 352 -6.53 1.15 -21.20
C GLY A 352 -6.03 0.26 -20.07
N ILE A 353 -5.15 0.80 -19.22
CA ILE A 353 -4.66 0.10 -18.04
C ILE A 353 -5.80 0.00 -17.04
N VAL A 354 -6.00 -1.19 -16.48
CA VAL A 354 -6.94 -1.44 -15.37
C VAL A 354 -6.21 -1.80 -14.07
N ALA A 355 -6.95 -1.93 -12.97
CA ALA A 355 -6.38 -2.25 -11.65
C ALA A 355 -5.60 -3.57 -11.64
N GLU A 356 -6.03 -4.55 -12.43
CA GLU A 356 -5.36 -5.85 -12.56
C GLU A 356 -4.15 -5.84 -13.52
N ASP A 357 -3.90 -4.76 -14.24
CA ASP A 357 -2.69 -4.58 -15.08
C ASP A 357 -1.48 -4.17 -14.24
N THR A 358 -1.30 -4.76 -13.07
CA THR A 358 -0.22 -4.46 -12.11
C THR A 358 1.18 -4.63 -12.72
N GLU A 359 1.33 -5.40 -13.79
CA GLU A 359 2.57 -5.46 -14.56
C GLU A 359 2.99 -4.10 -15.16
N ALA A 360 2.06 -3.14 -15.30
CA ALA A 360 2.36 -1.77 -15.69
C ALA A 360 3.43 -1.11 -14.79
N LEU A 361 3.52 -1.51 -13.51
CA LEU A 361 4.51 -1.01 -12.55
C LEU A 361 5.96 -1.16 -13.06
N VAL A 362 6.24 -2.21 -13.85
CA VAL A 362 7.58 -2.47 -14.41
C VAL A 362 7.71 -2.11 -15.89
N LYS A 363 6.65 -1.53 -16.47
CA LYS A 363 6.58 -1.18 -17.90
C LYS A 363 6.55 0.31 -18.16
N TYR A 364 6.23 1.14 -17.16
CA TYR A 364 6.22 2.59 -17.27
C TYR A 364 7.11 3.24 -16.23
N ALA A 365 7.61 4.43 -16.55
CA ALA A 365 8.34 5.26 -15.60
C ALA A 365 7.40 5.86 -14.55
N TRP A 366 7.89 6.01 -13.31
CA TRP A 366 7.25 6.84 -12.30
C TRP A 366 7.52 8.31 -12.55
N SER A 367 6.54 9.16 -12.24
CA SER A 367 6.74 10.60 -12.18
C SER A 367 7.80 10.98 -11.14
N ALA A 368 8.30 12.22 -11.26
CA ALA A 368 9.00 12.84 -10.15
C ALA A 368 8.10 12.90 -8.89
N GLU A 369 8.73 12.89 -7.73
CA GLU A 369 8.08 13.08 -6.43
C GLU A 369 7.43 14.46 -6.35
N GLN A 370 6.22 14.49 -5.82
CA GLN A 370 5.47 15.72 -5.56
C GLN A 370 4.92 15.70 -4.14
N ILE A 371 4.81 16.87 -3.51
CA ILE A 371 4.12 17.01 -2.23
C ILE A 371 2.62 16.94 -2.49
N LEU A 372 1.94 16.01 -1.84
CA LEU A 372 0.48 15.90 -1.86
C LEU A 372 -0.12 16.76 -0.73
N TYR A 373 0.36 16.56 0.50
CA TYR A 373 -0.17 17.22 1.68
C TYR A 373 0.83 17.17 2.83
N ALA A 374 1.10 18.31 3.48
CA ALA A 374 1.84 18.37 4.74
C ALA A 374 0.84 18.30 5.91
N SER A 375 0.84 17.18 6.63
CA SER A 375 -0.03 17.00 7.80
C SER A 375 0.41 17.94 8.95
N PRO A 376 -0.54 18.51 9.72
CA PRO A 376 -0.21 19.32 10.88
C PRO A 376 0.60 18.49 11.88
N PRO A 377 1.78 18.95 12.31
CA PRO A 377 2.58 18.20 13.27
C PRO A 377 1.85 18.15 14.62
N GLY A 378 1.81 16.97 15.23
CA GLY A 378 1.35 16.83 16.61
C GLY A 378 2.33 17.46 17.62
N PRO A 379 1.93 17.61 18.89
CA PRO A 379 2.81 18.02 19.99
C PRO A 379 4.17 17.31 20.08
N GLY A 380 4.27 16.06 19.61
CA GLY A 380 5.53 15.31 19.49
C GLY A 380 6.54 15.84 18.48
N GLY A 381 6.12 16.78 17.62
CA GLY A 381 6.96 17.42 16.62
C GLY A 381 6.98 16.74 15.25
N PHE A 382 6.42 15.54 15.14
CA PHE A 382 6.29 14.82 13.87
C PHE A 382 5.15 13.80 13.87
N ASN A 383 4.75 13.39 12.66
CA ASN A 383 3.79 12.34 12.38
C ASN A 383 4.46 11.18 11.65
N TYR A 384 3.89 9.98 11.76
CA TYR A 384 4.41 8.79 11.09
C TYR A 384 3.27 7.84 10.69
N ALA A 385 3.61 6.69 10.09
CA ALA A 385 2.64 5.71 9.57
C ALA A 385 1.59 6.33 8.62
N GLY A 386 2.04 7.20 7.71
CA GLY A 386 1.16 7.87 6.76
C GLY A 386 0.62 6.90 5.70
N MET A 387 -0.69 6.70 5.67
CA MET A 387 -1.36 5.75 4.79
C MET A 387 -2.46 6.38 3.93
N PRO A 388 -2.50 6.11 2.62
CA PRO A 388 -3.68 6.34 1.79
C PRO A 388 -4.68 5.19 1.92
N HIS A 389 -5.97 5.50 1.83
CA HIS A 389 -7.06 4.53 1.93
C HIS A 389 -7.89 4.51 0.63
N PRO A 390 -7.47 3.75 -0.39
CA PRO A 390 -8.09 3.77 -1.71
C PRO A 390 -9.51 3.22 -1.77
N GLU A 391 -9.95 2.50 -0.76
CA GLU A 391 -11.36 2.15 -0.62
C GLU A 391 -12.26 3.36 -0.40
N PHE A 392 -11.75 4.52 0.04
CA PHE A 392 -12.53 5.76 0.14
C PHE A 392 -12.58 6.55 -1.17
N PHE A 393 -11.65 6.29 -2.10
CA PHE A 393 -11.79 6.76 -3.49
C PHE A 393 -13.06 6.23 -4.11
N ASN A 394 -13.41 4.98 -3.79
CA ASN A 394 -14.60 4.36 -4.35
C ASN A 394 -15.18 3.27 -3.43
N THR A 395 -15.93 3.70 -2.42
CA THR A 395 -16.46 2.87 -1.31
C THR A 395 -17.39 1.72 -1.73
N GLN A 396 -17.76 1.63 -3.00
CA GLN A 396 -18.71 0.62 -3.48
C GLN A 396 -18.09 -0.43 -4.43
N TYR A 397 -16.77 -0.43 -4.65
CA TYR A 397 -16.22 -1.15 -5.80
C TYR A 397 -14.99 -2.00 -5.51
N TYR A 398 -15.06 -3.20 -6.05
CA TYR A 398 -13.94 -4.12 -6.17
C TYR A 398 -13.50 -4.18 -7.64
N PRO A 399 -12.21 -4.43 -7.94
CA PRO A 399 -11.80 -4.84 -9.27
C PRO A 399 -12.68 -5.97 -9.81
N GLN A 400 -12.97 -5.99 -11.11
CA GLN A 400 -13.95 -6.92 -11.70
C GLN A 400 -13.60 -8.38 -11.41
N SER A 401 -12.31 -8.68 -11.36
CA SER A 401 -11.78 -10.01 -11.06
C SER A 401 -12.10 -10.52 -9.65
N LEU A 402 -12.44 -9.66 -8.70
CA LEU A 402 -12.70 -10.04 -7.31
C LEU A 402 -14.16 -10.45 -7.06
N TYR A 403 -15.05 -10.21 -8.02
CA TYR A 403 -16.45 -10.65 -7.93
C TYR A 403 -16.56 -12.15 -8.25
N PRO A 404 -17.49 -12.88 -7.59
CA PRO A 404 -17.76 -14.26 -7.92
C PRO A 404 -18.09 -14.45 -9.42
N PRO A 405 -17.68 -15.57 -10.07
CA PRO A 405 -17.86 -15.79 -11.51
C PRO A 405 -19.30 -15.63 -12.02
N HIS A 406 -20.29 -15.93 -11.18
CA HIS A 406 -21.72 -15.84 -11.49
C HIS A 406 -22.33 -14.44 -11.33
N THR A 407 -21.54 -13.43 -10.94
CA THR A 407 -22.03 -12.06 -10.78
C THR A 407 -22.49 -11.51 -12.14
N PRO A 408 -23.71 -10.96 -12.30
CA PRO A 408 -24.15 -10.42 -13.58
C PRO A 408 -23.19 -9.37 -14.14
N ARG A 409 -22.92 -9.39 -15.46
CA ARG A 409 -21.99 -8.43 -16.08
C ARG A 409 -22.43 -6.98 -15.86
N SER A 410 -23.73 -6.68 -15.82
CA SER A 410 -24.26 -5.35 -15.48
C SER A 410 -23.86 -4.86 -14.08
N LYS A 411 -23.65 -5.78 -13.12
CA LYS A 411 -23.10 -5.48 -11.80
C LYS A 411 -21.56 -5.36 -11.79
N ARG A 412 -20.89 -5.84 -12.84
CA ARG A 412 -19.43 -5.78 -13.03
C ARG A 412 -18.97 -4.61 -13.92
N SER A 413 -19.74 -4.24 -14.95
CA SER A 413 -19.28 -3.42 -16.09
C SER A 413 -19.72 -1.96 -16.10
N ASN A 414 -20.73 -1.57 -15.32
CA ASN A 414 -21.17 -0.17 -15.16
C ASN A 414 -20.74 0.43 -13.80
N ALA A 415 -19.81 -0.23 -13.14
CA ALA A 415 -19.67 -0.09 -11.70
C ALA A 415 -19.00 1.23 -11.32
N TRP A 416 -17.89 1.65 -11.92
CA TRP A 416 -17.18 2.89 -11.50
C TRP A 416 -18.04 4.18 -11.44
N TYR A 417 -19.18 4.24 -12.13
CA TYR A 417 -20.10 5.40 -12.12
C TYR A 417 -21.47 5.12 -11.47
N GLY A 418 -21.71 3.89 -10.98
CA GLY A 418 -23.05 3.40 -10.65
C GLY A 418 -24.01 3.47 -11.85
N PRO A 419 -25.26 2.98 -11.71
CA PRO A 419 -26.34 3.58 -12.49
C PRO A 419 -26.41 5.07 -12.11
N LEU A 420 -26.44 5.98 -13.10
CA LEU A 420 -26.52 7.45 -12.90
C LEU A 420 -27.61 7.91 -11.91
N SER A 421 -28.56 7.04 -11.58
CA SER A 421 -29.65 7.29 -10.63
C SER A 421 -29.32 6.99 -9.15
N GLU A 422 -28.18 6.38 -8.83
CA GLU A 422 -27.74 6.03 -7.46
C GLU A 422 -26.37 6.64 -7.10
N GLN A 423 -25.94 7.70 -7.78
CA GLN A 423 -24.82 8.52 -7.31
C GLN A 423 -25.22 9.17 -5.99
N SER A 424 -24.88 8.53 -4.87
CA SER A 424 -24.80 9.23 -3.59
C SER A 424 -23.75 10.33 -3.74
N THR A 425 -24.10 11.51 -3.24
CA THR A 425 -23.22 12.66 -3.19
C THR A 425 -21.98 12.32 -2.35
N GLY A 426 -20.82 12.05 -2.95
CA GLY A 426 -19.56 12.00 -2.20
C GLY A 426 -18.41 11.14 -2.71
N HIS A 427 -18.61 10.18 -3.63
CA HIS A 427 -17.52 9.26 -4.02
C HIS A 427 -17.47 9.01 -5.53
N ASP A 428 -17.14 10.04 -6.31
CA ASP A 428 -16.97 9.98 -7.77
C ASP A 428 -15.53 9.64 -8.21
N GLY A 429 -14.70 9.13 -7.30
CA GLY A 429 -13.28 8.88 -7.53
C GLY A 429 -12.36 10.08 -7.30
N LYS A 430 -12.85 11.19 -6.73
CA LYS A 430 -12.03 12.40 -6.50
C LYS A 430 -11.52 12.58 -5.08
N ASP A 431 -12.04 11.83 -4.11
CA ASP A 431 -11.69 11.99 -2.70
C ASP A 431 -10.81 10.83 -2.23
N LEU A 432 -9.63 11.15 -1.69
CA LEU A 432 -8.73 10.19 -1.07
C LEU A 432 -8.68 10.45 0.44
N LEU A 433 -9.05 9.45 1.24
CA LEU A 433 -8.80 9.49 2.67
C LEU A 433 -7.32 9.16 2.94
N LEU A 434 -6.70 9.97 3.78
CA LEU A 434 -5.36 9.79 4.33
C LEU A 434 -5.47 9.61 5.84
N SER A 435 -4.64 8.75 6.41
CA SER A 435 -4.43 8.65 7.85
C SER A 435 -2.97 8.70 8.25
N TRP A 436 -2.69 9.12 9.48
CA TRP A 436 -1.35 9.08 10.06
C TRP A 436 -1.42 8.97 11.58
N THR A 437 -0.40 8.39 12.21
CA THR A 437 -0.24 8.42 13.66
C THR A 437 0.32 9.77 14.09
N SER A 438 -0.35 10.42 15.04
CA SER A 438 0.09 11.67 15.66
C SER A 438 0.11 11.56 17.18
N GLN A 439 1.12 12.15 17.82
CA GLN A 439 1.19 12.22 19.28
C GLN A 439 0.33 13.38 19.80
N GLU A 440 -0.78 13.09 20.48
CA GLU A 440 -1.79 14.05 20.94
C GLU A 440 -1.40 14.76 22.25
N VAL A 441 -0.81 14.03 23.21
CA VAL A 441 -0.48 14.55 24.54
C VAL A 441 0.85 13.98 25.02
N GLY A 442 1.62 14.81 25.75
CA GLY A 442 2.88 14.43 26.39
C GLY A 442 4.09 14.83 25.57
N GLY A 443 5.19 15.19 26.24
CA GLY A 443 6.51 15.21 25.61
C GLY A 443 6.94 13.78 25.25
N THR A 444 8.20 13.60 24.87
CA THR A 444 8.78 12.32 24.40
C THR A 444 8.65 11.11 25.34
N ASN A 445 8.06 11.24 26.55
CA ASN A 445 8.07 10.24 27.61
C ASN A 445 6.67 9.80 28.09
N GLN A 446 5.59 10.40 27.59
CA GLN A 446 4.20 10.12 28.00
C GLN A 446 3.21 10.31 26.83
N GLY A 447 3.60 9.82 25.64
CA GLY A 447 2.85 10.01 24.41
C GLY A 447 1.57 9.19 24.36
N ARG A 448 0.42 9.86 24.24
CA ARG A 448 -0.79 9.25 23.69
C ARG A 448 -0.80 9.47 22.18
N TYR A 449 -1.04 8.41 21.43
CA TYR A 449 -1.04 8.41 19.97
C TYR A 449 -2.45 8.21 19.42
N GLU A 450 -2.80 9.00 18.42
CA GLU A 450 -4.09 8.93 17.75
C GLU A 450 -3.91 8.87 16.24
N ILE A 451 -4.80 8.11 15.59
CA ILE A 451 -4.92 8.11 14.14
C ILE A 451 -5.68 9.37 13.74
N GLN A 452 -5.01 10.26 13.02
CA GLN A 452 -5.59 11.48 12.46
C GLN A 452 -5.99 11.23 11.01
N LEU A 453 -7.03 11.92 10.55
CA LEU A 453 -7.63 11.73 9.23
C LEU A 453 -7.73 13.03 8.46
N ALA A 454 -7.51 12.95 7.14
CA ALA A 454 -7.78 14.04 6.20
C ALA A 454 -8.30 13.49 4.87
N ILE A 455 -9.18 14.24 4.23
CA ILE A 455 -9.70 13.95 2.89
C ILE A 455 -9.04 14.90 1.90
N VAL A 456 -8.37 14.36 0.90
CA VAL A 456 -7.80 15.09 -0.22
C VAL A 456 -8.76 14.99 -1.41
N THR A 457 -9.27 16.12 -1.86
CA THR A 457 -10.12 16.21 -3.06
C THR A 457 -9.28 16.68 -4.23
N PHE A 458 -9.30 15.92 -5.32
CA PHE A 458 -8.62 16.29 -6.57
C PHE A 458 -9.48 17.20 -7.45
N ASP A 459 -8.82 18.02 -8.27
CA ASP A 459 -9.50 18.89 -9.24
C ASP A 459 -10.04 18.09 -10.44
N ASP A 460 -10.97 18.69 -11.18
CA ASP A 460 -11.54 18.10 -12.38
C ASP A 460 -10.46 17.87 -13.45
N ILE A 461 -10.38 16.66 -14.00
CA ILE A 461 -9.53 16.39 -15.16
C ILE A 461 -10.17 17.12 -16.37
N PRO A 462 -9.46 18.06 -17.03
CA PRO A 462 -9.99 18.78 -18.18
C PRO A 462 -10.50 17.82 -19.25
N ALA A 463 -11.70 18.07 -19.77
CA ALA A 463 -12.37 17.19 -20.75
C ALA A 463 -11.55 16.88 -22.01
N ASN A 464 -10.54 17.71 -22.33
CA ASN A 464 -9.69 17.55 -23.50
C ASN A 464 -8.50 16.58 -23.27
N ALA A 465 -8.25 16.13 -22.04
CA ALA A 465 -7.16 15.18 -21.77
C ALA A 465 -7.47 13.75 -22.26
N ASN A 466 -8.75 13.42 -22.48
CA ASN A 466 -9.21 12.08 -22.88
C ASN A 466 -9.79 12.04 -24.31
N GLY A 467 -9.52 13.06 -25.12
CA GLY A 467 -10.12 13.25 -26.45
C GLY A 467 -9.57 12.38 -27.59
N ALA A 468 -8.99 11.21 -27.31
CA ALA A 468 -8.65 10.24 -28.35
C ALA A 468 -9.93 9.53 -28.81
N THR A 469 -10.72 10.18 -29.66
CA THR A 469 -11.68 9.48 -30.52
C THR A 469 -10.91 8.44 -31.32
N ILE A 470 -11.15 7.16 -31.05
CA ILE A 470 -10.62 6.06 -31.86
C ILE A 470 -11.30 6.18 -33.23
N HIS A 471 -10.65 6.90 -34.16
CA HIS A 471 -11.06 6.90 -35.55
C HIS A 471 -10.66 5.55 -36.14
N GLU A 472 -11.65 4.73 -36.49
CA GLU A 472 -11.42 3.59 -37.40
C GLU A 472 -10.69 4.11 -38.65
N PRO A 473 -9.54 3.53 -39.01
CA PRO A 473 -8.80 4.02 -40.16
C PRO A 473 -9.61 3.80 -41.43
N ALA A 474 -10.02 4.89 -42.06
CA ALA A 474 -10.60 4.87 -43.39
C ALA A 474 -9.59 4.28 -44.38
N SER A 475 -10.01 3.26 -45.13
CA SER A 475 -9.22 2.63 -46.17
C SER A 475 -9.01 3.61 -47.32
N SER A 476 -7.78 4.12 -47.47
CA SER A 476 -7.37 4.85 -48.66
C SER A 476 -5.94 4.46 -49.04
N PRO A 477 -5.66 4.15 -50.32
CA PRO A 477 -4.39 3.61 -50.75
C PRO A 477 -3.31 4.71 -50.82
N ILE A 478 -2.21 4.53 -50.09
CA ILE A 478 -1.06 5.45 -50.10
C ILE A 478 -0.04 5.02 -51.15
N THR A 479 0.40 6.00 -51.95
CA THR A 479 1.47 5.88 -52.96
C THR A 479 2.79 6.32 -52.33
N ILE A 480 3.88 5.57 -52.54
CA ILE A 480 5.20 5.78 -51.90
C ILE A 480 6.10 6.68 -52.78
N PRO A 481 6.70 7.76 -52.25
CA PRO A 481 7.85 8.44 -52.85
C PRO A 481 9.19 8.05 -52.19
N ALA A 482 10.28 8.24 -52.93
CA ALA A 482 11.62 7.69 -52.70
C ALA A 482 12.49 8.37 -51.62
N GLU A 483 13.50 7.59 -51.20
CA GLU A 483 14.48 7.78 -50.11
C GLU A 483 15.35 9.06 -50.17
N GLY A 484 15.78 9.52 -48.99
CA GLY A 484 16.84 10.50 -48.83
C GLY A 484 17.30 10.70 -47.37
N ASP A 485 18.49 10.18 -47.09
CA ASP A 485 19.51 10.58 -46.10
C ASP A 485 19.30 10.46 -44.57
N ALA A 486 20.15 9.61 -44.00
CA ALA A 486 20.49 9.49 -42.58
C ALA A 486 21.81 10.21 -42.25
N ARG A 487 21.96 10.73 -41.02
CA ARG A 487 23.22 10.69 -40.20
C ARG A 487 23.13 11.46 -38.87
N ARG A 488 23.54 10.77 -37.78
CA ARG A 488 24.45 11.19 -36.65
C ARG A 488 23.96 12.28 -35.67
N LEU A 489 24.24 12.30 -34.36
CA LEU A 489 25.37 11.82 -33.54
C LEU A 489 24.99 11.82 -32.03
N CYS A 490 25.56 10.90 -31.24
CA CYS A 490 25.52 10.83 -29.78
C CYS A 490 26.62 11.71 -29.11
N GLY A 491 26.45 12.03 -27.82
CA GLY A 491 27.53 12.53 -26.95
C GLY A 491 27.12 12.70 -25.49
N PHE A 492 27.53 11.75 -24.64
CA PHE A 492 27.45 11.80 -23.16
C PHE A 492 28.77 12.33 -22.57
N GLY A 493 28.69 12.97 -21.40
CA GLY A 493 29.84 13.28 -20.54
C GLY A 493 29.41 13.45 -19.09
N LEU A 494 29.87 12.55 -18.21
CA LEU A 494 29.73 12.59 -16.76
C LEU A 494 31.11 12.66 -16.12
N SER A 495 31.23 13.38 -15.01
CA SER A 495 32.38 13.29 -14.09
C SER A 495 31.89 13.32 -12.64
N HIS A 496 32.26 12.28 -11.89
CA HIS A 496 32.03 12.06 -10.45
C HIS A 496 33.16 12.65 -9.58
N HIS A 497 32.92 12.79 -8.27
CA HIS A 497 33.80 12.57 -7.07
C HIS A 497 33.03 13.16 -5.84
N TRP A 498 32.79 12.53 -4.67
CA TRP A 498 33.67 11.98 -3.62
C TRP A 498 32.88 11.26 -2.47
N ILE A 499 33.46 10.20 -1.86
CA ILE A 499 33.62 9.81 -0.41
C ILE A 499 32.45 9.35 0.54
N THR A 500 32.59 8.10 1.04
CA THR A 500 32.68 7.58 2.46
C THR A 500 31.51 6.93 3.25
N LEU A 501 31.79 5.68 3.67
CA LEU A 501 31.41 4.80 4.81
C LEU A 501 30.30 5.19 5.84
N PHE A 502 29.34 4.28 6.09
CA PHE A 502 29.23 3.34 7.26
C PHE A 502 27.89 2.55 7.24
N PHE A 503 27.93 1.32 7.77
CA PHE A 503 27.00 0.19 7.56
C PHE A 503 25.91 0.00 8.64
N MET A 504 24.87 -0.75 8.22
CA MET A 504 23.82 -1.48 8.96
C MET A 504 22.63 -0.73 9.57
N ALA A 505 21.43 -1.09 9.07
CA ALA A 505 20.36 -1.78 9.81
C ALA A 505 18.94 -1.27 9.40
N GLN A 506 18.01 -2.19 9.12
CA GLN A 506 16.84 -1.98 8.24
C GLN A 506 15.44 -1.89 8.90
N VAL A 507 15.37 -1.76 10.23
CA VAL A 507 14.18 -1.35 11.02
C VAL A 507 14.35 0.04 11.68
N PHE A 508 15.47 0.72 11.44
CA PHE A 508 16.07 1.66 12.42
C PHE A 508 15.71 3.14 12.24
N TYR A 509 14.86 3.52 11.27
CA TYR A 509 14.56 4.94 11.06
C TYR A 509 13.22 5.40 11.64
N ILE A 510 12.28 4.50 11.92
CA ILE A 510 11.09 4.83 12.74
C ILE A 510 11.47 4.85 14.23
N ALA A 511 12.43 4.00 14.63
CA ALA A 511 12.96 3.93 16.00
C ALA A 511 13.96 5.04 16.37
N GLY A 512 14.62 5.67 15.38
CA GLY A 512 15.61 6.72 15.62
C GLY A 512 15.08 7.99 16.31
N ILE A 513 13.76 8.11 16.47
CA ILE A 513 13.11 9.20 17.22
C ILE A 513 12.26 8.69 18.40
N HIS A 514 12.15 7.36 18.58
CA HIS A 514 11.63 6.75 19.83
C HIS A 514 12.64 6.83 21.00
N MET A 515 13.76 7.55 20.83
CA MET A 515 14.90 7.66 21.76
C MET A 515 14.62 8.24 23.17
N VAL A 516 13.37 8.38 23.61
CA VAL A 516 13.06 8.81 25.00
C VAL A 516 11.90 8.07 25.68
N VAL A 517 11.37 7.00 25.08
CA VAL A 517 10.24 6.26 25.67
C VAL A 517 10.76 5.13 26.57
N THR A 518 11.32 5.45 27.74
CA THR A 518 11.52 4.42 28.76
C THR A 518 11.57 4.94 30.20
N ARG A 519 10.41 5.33 30.73
CA ARG A 519 10.14 5.18 32.17
C ARG A 519 8.65 4.88 32.40
N MET A 520 8.28 3.61 32.28
CA MET A 520 7.39 2.89 33.22
C MET A 520 7.14 1.46 32.72
N ILE A 521 8.05 0.55 33.09
CA ILE A 521 7.77 -0.84 33.51
C ILE A 521 8.64 -1.09 34.72
#